data_AF-A0A7T3E3A1-F1
#
_entry.id   AF-A0A7T3E3A1-F1
#
_cell.length_a   1.000
_cell.length_b   1.000
_cell.length_c   1.000
_cell.angle_alpha   90.00
_cell.angle_beta   90.00
_cell.angle_gamma   90.00
#
_symmetry.space_group_name_H-M   'P 1'
#
loop_
_entity.id
_entity.type
_entity.pdbx_description
1 polymer ?
#
loop_
_entity_poly.entity_id
_entity_poly.type
_entity_poly.pdbx_seq_one_letter_code
_entity_poly.pdbx_strand_id
1 'polypeptide(L)'
;MQAFWTRFRRAALKGDSTAIRALSAPVVLQHGTRDDVPVIRLPAARVPGVLAQIMSQPDGVDPAGRPHRILLEATPVPQRDHAQPADHFRFGNLVFARGKAGWRLTELYDEG
;
A
#
# COMPACT_ATOMS: atom_id res chain seq x y z
N MET A 1 5.55 8.90 -10.66
CA MET A 1 4.78 7.73 -10.22
C MET A 1 5.51 6.42 -10.58
N GLN A 2 5.73 6.12 -11.86
CA GLN A 2 6.33 4.86 -12.31
C GLN A 2 7.63 4.47 -11.55
N ALA A 3 8.60 5.38 -11.44
CA ALA A 3 9.84 5.11 -10.70
C ALA A 3 9.64 4.85 -9.19
N PHE A 4 8.62 5.44 -8.58
CA PHE A 4 8.23 5.12 -7.20
C PHE A 4 7.62 3.72 -7.14
N TRP A 5 6.64 3.43 -8.02
CA TRP A 5 5.97 2.13 -8.09
C TRP A 5 6.96 0.97 -8.27
N THR A 6 7.88 1.08 -9.22
CA THR A 6 8.91 0.05 -9.44
C THR A 6 9.73 -0.22 -8.18
N ARG A 7 10.12 0.83 -7.43
CA ARG A 7 10.86 0.70 -6.17
C ARG A 7 10.01 0.07 -5.09
N PHE A 8 8.78 0.52 -4.91
CA PHE A 8 7.85 -0.01 -3.92
C PHE A 8 7.52 -1.47 -4.19
N ARG A 9 7.10 -1.82 -5.41
CA ARG A 9 6.82 -3.19 -5.82
C ARG A 9 8.00 -4.11 -5.54
N ARG A 10 9.22 -3.73 -5.94
CA ARG A 10 10.42 -4.53 -5.66
C ARG A 10 10.65 -4.71 -4.16
N ALA A 11 10.49 -3.66 -3.37
CA ALA A 11 10.67 -3.71 -1.93
C ALA A 11 9.63 -4.62 -1.25
N ALA A 12 8.36 -4.45 -1.59
CA ALA A 12 7.24 -5.25 -1.06
C ALA A 12 7.39 -6.74 -1.42
N LEU A 13 7.69 -7.06 -2.69
CA LEU A 13 7.87 -8.44 -3.13
C LEU A 13 9.09 -9.14 -2.50
N LYS A 14 10.15 -8.38 -2.20
CA LYS A 14 11.35 -8.90 -1.51
C LYS A 14 11.20 -8.93 0.03
N GLY A 15 10.19 -8.26 0.59
CA GLY A 15 10.10 -8.02 2.03
C GLY A 15 11.20 -7.08 2.56
N ASP A 16 11.73 -6.19 1.72
CA ASP A 16 12.78 -5.24 2.08
C ASP A 16 12.23 -4.15 3.01
N SER A 17 12.29 -4.43 4.31
CA SER A 17 11.70 -3.60 5.36
C SER A 17 12.31 -2.20 5.41
N THR A 18 13.61 -2.07 5.11
CA THR A 18 14.30 -0.78 5.06
C THR A 18 13.78 0.06 3.91
N ALA A 19 13.65 -0.52 2.72
CA ALA A 19 13.12 0.18 1.57
C ALA A 19 11.63 0.51 1.73
N ILE A 20 10.82 -0.40 2.28
CA ILE A 20 9.40 -0.14 2.57
C ILE A 20 9.27 1.07 3.51
N ARG A 21 9.98 1.07 4.64
CA ARG A 21 10.00 2.21 5.58
C ARG A 21 10.39 3.51 4.89
N ALA A 22 11.42 3.47 4.03
CA ALA A 22 11.90 4.65 3.32
C ALA A 22 10.92 5.17 2.25
N LEU A 23 10.00 4.32 1.78
CA LEU A 23 8.96 4.65 0.79
C LEU A 23 7.60 4.99 1.44
N SER A 24 7.47 4.82 2.76
CA SER A 24 6.31 5.24 3.54
C SER A 24 6.39 6.70 3.98
N ALA A 25 5.23 7.29 4.27
CA ALA A 25 5.14 8.53 5.01
C ALA A 25 5.65 8.32 6.46
N PRO A 26 6.10 9.37 7.16
CA PRO A 26 6.55 9.26 8.55
C PRO A 26 5.49 8.63 9.47
N VAL A 27 4.23 8.96 9.21
CA VAL A 27 3.04 8.34 9.80
C VAL A 27 2.15 7.88 8.66
N VAL A 28 1.76 6.61 8.70
CA VAL A 28 0.80 5.97 7.80
C VAL A 28 -0.49 5.76 8.57
N LEU A 29 -1.64 5.98 7.95
CA LEU A 29 -2.93 5.67 8.55
C LEU A 29 -3.26 4.19 8.29
N GLN A 30 -3.58 3.45 9.34
CA GLN A 30 -4.09 2.09 9.21
C GLN A 30 -5.58 2.11 9.54
N HIS A 31 -6.38 1.73 8.56
CA HIS A 31 -7.83 1.59 8.67
C HIS A 31 -8.16 0.14 9.02
N GLY A 32 -9.12 -0.05 9.93
CA GLY A 32 -9.63 -1.36 10.27
C GLY A 32 -10.76 -1.80 9.35
N THR A 33 -11.30 -2.98 9.63
CA THR A 33 -12.31 -3.70 8.83
C THR A 33 -13.71 -3.12 8.90
N ARG A 34 -13.97 -2.26 9.88
CA ARG A 34 -15.29 -1.68 10.15
C ARG A 34 -15.15 -0.19 10.37
N ASP A 35 -16.19 0.55 10.01
CA ASP A 35 -16.23 2.01 10.15
C ASP A 35 -16.14 2.48 11.61
N ASP A 36 -16.44 1.61 12.58
CA ASP A 36 -16.32 1.89 14.03
C ASP A 36 -14.91 1.63 14.59
N VAL A 37 -14.01 1.02 13.82
CA VAL A 37 -12.62 0.81 14.25
C VAL A 37 -11.83 2.10 14.07
N PRO A 38 -11.22 2.65 15.13
CA PRO A 38 -10.48 3.89 15.03
C PRO A 38 -9.27 3.74 14.11
N VAL A 39 -9.05 4.75 13.27
CA VAL A 39 -7.86 4.85 12.42
C VAL A 39 -6.60 4.90 13.29
N ILE A 40 -5.70 3.95 13.08
CA ILE A 40 -4.44 3.84 13.82
C ILE A 40 -3.36 4.65 13.09
N ARG A 41 -2.65 5.50 13.84
CA ARG A 41 -1.47 6.22 13.33
C ARG A 41 -0.23 5.34 13.44
N LEU A 42 0.15 4.72 12.33
CA LEU A 42 1.25 3.77 12.26
C LEU A 42 2.57 4.48 11.93
N PRO A 43 3.59 4.45 12.81
CA PRO A 43 4.90 5.00 12.47
C PRO A 43 5.55 4.16 11.36
N ALA A 44 6.32 4.80 10.48
CA ALA A 44 6.95 4.15 9.32
C ALA A 44 7.75 2.88 9.66
N ALA A 45 8.31 2.77 10.88
CA ALA A 45 9.04 1.60 11.34
C ALA A 45 8.17 0.34 11.53
N ARG A 46 6.86 0.50 11.73
CA ARG A 46 5.89 -0.59 11.92
C ARG A 46 5.21 -1.02 10.61
N VAL A 47 5.30 -0.18 9.58
CA VAL A 47 4.68 -0.41 8.26
C VAL A 47 5.10 -1.74 7.62
N PRO A 48 6.40 -2.16 7.63
CA PRO A 48 6.78 -3.42 6.98
C PRO A 48 6.04 -4.64 7.53
N GLY A 49 5.76 -4.68 8.84
CA GLY A 49 5.03 -5.79 9.46
C GLY A 49 3.57 -5.85 9.00
N VAL A 50 2.87 -4.71 9.02
CA VAL A 50 1.47 -4.62 8.57
C VAL A 50 1.36 -4.89 7.06
N LEU A 51 2.29 -4.35 6.26
CA LEU A 51 2.33 -4.62 4.83
C LEU A 51 2.51 -6.11 4.54
N ALA A 52 3.37 -6.81 5.30
CA ALA A 52 3.55 -8.25 5.12
C ALA A 52 2.26 -9.04 5.38
N GLN A 53 1.46 -8.63 6.37
CA GLN A 53 0.15 -9.22 6.65
C GLN A 53 -0.81 -8.99 5.47
N ILE A 54 -0.96 -7.73 5.02
CA ILE A 54 -1.82 -7.38 3.87
C ILE A 54 -1.41 -8.14 2.61
N MET A 55 -0.10 -8.27 2.33
CA MET A 55 0.39 -9.01 1.17
C MET A 55 -0.01 -10.49 1.17
N SER A 56 -0.27 -11.07 2.34
CA SER A 56 -0.71 -12.46 2.50
C SER A 56 -2.23 -12.65 2.47
N GLN A 57 -3.01 -11.57 2.66
CA GLN A 57 -4.46 -11.60 2.64
C GLN A 57 -5.00 -11.57 1.20
N PRO A 58 -6.14 -12.24 0.94
CA PRO A 58 -6.92 -12.01 -0.27
C PRO A 58 -7.18 -10.52 -0.49
N ASP A 59 -7.16 -10.08 -1.73
CA ASP A 59 -7.65 -8.76 -2.08
C ASP A 59 -9.19 -8.79 -2.13
N GLY A 60 -9.83 -7.92 -1.36
CA GLY A 60 -11.29 -7.90 -1.17
C GLY A 60 -12.08 -7.57 -2.44
N VAL A 61 -11.42 -7.08 -3.49
CA VAL A 61 -12.05 -6.74 -4.77
C VAL A 61 -11.62 -7.66 -5.91
N ASP A 62 -10.68 -8.59 -5.69
CA ASP A 62 -10.33 -9.61 -6.68
C ASP A 62 -11.34 -10.77 -6.65
N PRO A 63 -12.11 -11.00 -7.73
CA PRO A 63 -13.14 -12.05 -7.74
C PRO A 63 -12.55 -13.47 -7.66
N ALA A 64 -11.25 -13.62 -7.96
CA ALA A 64 -10.52 -14.88 -7.80
C ALA A 64 -9.95 -15.07 -6.38
N GLY A 65 -10.15 -14.11 -5.47
CA GLY A 65 -9.68 -14.16 -4.07
C GLY A 65 -8.16 -14.28 -3.95
N ARG A 66 -7.40 -13.80 -4.94
CA ARG A 66 -5.95 -13.95 -4.94
C ARG A 66 -5.34 -13.05 -3.86
N PRO A 67 -4.25 -13.48 -3.23
CA PRO A 67 -3.51 -12.63 -2.30
C PRO A 67 -3.00 -11.37 -2.98
N HIS A 68 -2.95 -10.26 -2.23
CA HIS A 68 -2.41 -8.98 -2.70
C HIS A 68 -1.01 -9.11 -3.32
N ARG A 69 -0.16 -10.00 -2.78
CA ARG A 69 1.16 -10.28 -3.35
C ARG A 69 1.08 -10.70 -4.82
N ILE A 70 0.17 -11.60 -5.17
CA ILE A 70 0.02 -12.13 -6.53
C ILE A 70 -0.45 -11.03 -7.48
N LEU A 71 -1.38 -10.18 -7.03
CA LEU A 71 -1.83 -9.03 -7.80
C LEU A 71 -0.69 -8.01 -8.01
N LEU A 72 0.13 -7.81 -6.99
CA LEU A 72 1.27 -6.88 -7.06
C LEU A 72 2.34 -7.42 -8.02
N GLU A 73 2.57 -8.73 -8.05
CA GLU A 73 3.43 -9.40 -9.03
C GLU A 73 2.89 -9.21 -10.45
N ALA A 74 1.58 -9.36 -10.65
CA ALA A 74 0.91 -9.18 -11.94
C ALA A 74 0.80 -7.71 -12.42
N THR A 75 1.14 -6.73 -11.57
CA THR A 75 0.99 -5.29 -11.86
C THR A 75 2.35 -4.59 -12.00
N PRO A 76 3.08 -4.76 -13.13
CA PRO A 76 4.40 -4.15 -13.32
C PRO A 76 4.33 -2.62 -13.48
N VAL A 77 3.18 -2.09 -13.92
CA VAL A 77 2.94 -0.67 -14.17
C VAL A 77 1.73 -0.24 -13.34
N PRO A 78 1.80 0.90 -12.61
CA PRO A 78 0.65 1.35 -11.83
C PRO A 78 -0.45 1.80 -12.79
N GLN A 79 -1.64 1.21 -12.65
CA GLN A 79 -2.82 1.64 -13.41
C GLN A 79 -3.46 2.82 -12.70
N ARG A 80 -3.62 3.94 -13.40
CA ARG A 80 -4.24 5.13 -12.80
C ARG A 80 -5.74 4.91 -12.69
N ASP A 81 -6.27 5.10 -11.49
CA ASP A 81 -7.68 5.34 -11.30
C ASP A 81 -7.99 6.80 -11.68
N HIS A 82 -8.82 6.99 -12.71
CA HIS A 82 -9.21 8.31 -13.18
C HIS A 82 -10.23 9.00 -12.28
N ALA A 83 -10.87 8.28 -11.36
CA ALA A 83 -11.77 8.84 -10.34
C ALA A 83 -11.00 9.50 -9.19
N GLN A 84 -9.71 9.18 -9.02
CA GLN A 84 -8.86 9.72 -7.96
C GLN A 84 -8.09 10.97 -8.40
N PRO A 85 -7.78 11.89 -7.46
CA PRO A 85 -6.88 13.02 -7.72
C PRO A 85 -5.54 12.57 -8.32
N ALA A 86 -4.91 13.42 -9.14
CA ALA A 86 -3.68 13.08 -9.87
C ALA A 86 -2.47 12.80 -8.96
N ASP A 87 -2.54 13.23 -7.71
CA ASP A 87 -1.57 13.04 -6.65
C ASP A 87 -1.93 11.87 -5.72
N HIS A 88 -2.97 11.10 -6.04
CA HIS A 88 -3.38 9.90 -5.30
C HIS A 88 -3.34 8.66 -6.20
N PHE A 89 -3.12 7.51 -5.57
CA PHE A 89 -3.17 6.22 -6.23
C PHE A 89 -3.49 5.15 -5.20
N ARG A 90 -4.42 4.27 -5.53
CA ARG A 90 -4.80 3.13 -4.71
C ARG A 90 -4.50 1.84 -5.46
N PHE A 91 -3.94 0.86 -4.74
CA PHE A 91 -3.75 -0.50 -5.19
C PHE A 91 -4.23 -1.44 -4.10
N GLY A 92 -5.38 -2.08 -4.31
CA GLY A 92 -6.05 -2.86 -3.27
C GLY A 92 -6.17 -2.06 -1.98
N ASN A 93 -5.57 -2.61 -0.92
CA ASN A 93 -5.55 -2.03 0.42
C ASN A 93 -4.43 -1.01 0.68
N LEU A 94 -3.70 -0.58 -0.36
CA LEU A 94 -2.58 0.35 -0.25
C LEU A 94 -2.94 1.68 -0.89
N VAL A 95 -2.82 2.78 -0.14
CA VAL A 95 -3.03 4.13 -0.67
C VAL A 95 -1.72 4.91 -0.64
N PHE A 96 -1.45 5.56 -1.77
CA PHE A 96 -0.26 6.36 -1.98
C PHE A 96 -0.65 7.78 -2.34
N ALA A 97 0.09 8.74 -1.80
CA ALA A 97 -0.07 10.14 -2.15
C ALA A 97 1.27 10.79 -2.54
N ARG A 98 1.20 11.80 -3.41
CA ARG A 98 2.36 12.60 -3.85
C ARG A 98 2.44 13.90 -3.04
N GLY A 99 3.36 13.92 -2.08
CA GLY A 99 3.73 15.16 -1.39
C GLY A 99 4.89 15.90 -2.05
N LYS A 100 5.38 16.95 -1.36
CA LYS A 100 6.57 17.73 -1.77
C LYS A 100 7.83 16.86 -1.95
N ALA A 101 7.98 15.82 -1.12
CA ALA A 101 9.10 14.87 -1.18
C ALA A 101 8.86 13.69 -2.15
N GLY A 102 7.82 13.76 -2.98
CA GLY A 102 7.42 12.71 -3.92
C GLY A 102 6.35 11.77 -3.37
N TRP A 103 6.16 10.66 -4.09
CA TRP A 103 5.18 9.62 -3.75
C TRP A 103 5.60 8.86 -2.49
N ARG A 104 4.61 8.59 -1.63
CA ARG A 104 4.75 7.81 -0.39
C ARG A 104 3.54 6.92 -0.20
N LEU A 105 3.73 5.77 0.46
CA LEU A 105 2.62 5.02 1.06
C LEU A 105 2.09 5.84 2.25
N THR A 106 0.79 6.15 2.25
CA THR A 106 0.15 7.02 3.25
C THR A 106 -0.93 6.30 4.03
N GLU A 107 -1.59 5.29 3.44
CA GLU A 107 -2.66 4.56 4.12
C GLU A 107 -2.61 3.07 3.80
N LEU A 108 -3.04 2.27 4.76
CA LEU A 108 -3.18 0.82 4.72
C LEU A 108 -4.59 0.46 5.19
N TYR A 109 -5.26 -0.41 4.46
CA TYR A 109 -6.53 -0.98 4.85
C TYR A 109 -6.31 -2.43 5.29
N ASP A 110 -6.59 -2.73 6.54
CA ASP A 110 -6.59 -4.12 7.02
C ASP A 110 -8.03 -4.63 6.94
N GLU A 111 -8.42 -5.10 5.75
CA GLU A 111 -9.72 -5.74 5.49
C GLU A 111 -9.61 -7.25 5.86
N GLY A 112 -9.39 -7.54 7.14
CA GLY A 112 -9.48 -8.88 7.73
C GLY A 112 -10.89 -9.40 7.99
#